data_AF-A0A953ZG70-F1
#
_entry.id   AF-A0A953ZG70-F1
#
_cell.length_a   1.000
_cell.length_b   1.000
_cell.length_c   1.000
_cell.angle_alpha   90.00
_cell.angle_beta   90.00
_cell.angle_gamma   90.00
#
_symmetry.space_group_name_H-M   'P 1'
#
loop_
_entity.id
_entity.type
_entity.pdbx_description
1 polymer ?
#
loop_
_entity_poly.entity_id
_entity_poly.type
_entity_poly.pdbx_seq_one_letter_code
_entity_poly.pdbx_strand_id
1 'polypeptide(L)'
;IGDQCLRARNLDTDRVFVDLASEWKLLTGLPFIFAVWTGPKSQLTEALHKRLRQAYLESRALSFDLVRYAGMDTGWSEADLARYLEEIIIHEPNAECFKGLLEFARRAAELDLVPKSAVDKVLDAMGGGTA
;
A
#
# COMPACT_ATOMS: atom_id res chain seq x y z
N ILE A 1 10.13 9.27 -7.63
CA ILE A 1 8.86 8.70 -7.11
C ILE A 1 8.72 9.06 -5.63
N GLY A 2 7.52 8.97 -5.05
CA GLY A 2 7.30 9.26 -3.63
C GLY A 2 7.46 10.74 -3.25
N ASP A 3 7.88 11.01 -2.02
CA ASP A 3 7.90 12.36 -1.41
C ASP A 3 8.69 13.40 -2.20
N GLN A 4 9.79 13.00 -2.84
CA GLN A 4 10.57 13.89 -3.70
C GLN A 4 9.75 14.40 -4.90
N CYS A 5 8.89 13.54 -5.47
CA CYS A 5 7.99 13.91 -6.56
C CYS A 5 6.91 14.88 -6.06
N LEU A 6 6.35 14.60 -4.88
CA LEU A 6 5.34 15.48 -4.26
C LEU A 6 5.92 16.87 -3.96
N ARG A 7 7.16 16.94 -3.43
CA ARG A 7 7.85 18.22 -3.20
C ARG A 7 8.14 18.96 -4.50
N ALA A 8 8.64 18.25 -5.52
CA ALA A 8 8.94 18.85 -6.82
C ALA A 8 7.70 19.44 -7.50
N ARG A 9 6.52 18.83 -7.33
CA ARG A 9 5.24 19.34 -7.86
C ARG A 9 4.95 20.78 -7.42
N ASN A 10 5.35 21.17 -6.22
CA ASN A 10 5.11 22.52 -5.71
C ASN A 10 6.17 23.54 -6.17
N LEU A 11 7.29 23.06 -6.73
CA LEU A 11 8.45 23.88 -7.12
C LEU A 11 8.55 24.09 -8.64
N ASP A 12 8.06 23.14 -9.43
CA ASP A 12 8.19 23.14 -10.88
C ASP A 12 6.85 22.74 -11.52
N THR A 13 6.05 23.75 -11.88
CA THR A 13 4.70 23.59 -12.42
C THR A 13 4.68 23.16 -13.88
N ASP A 14 5.83 23.21 -14.57
CA ASP A 14 5.94 22.85 -15.99
C ASP A 14 6.11 21.34 -16.18
N ARG A 15 6.33 20.59 -15.09
CA ARG A 15 6.44 19.14 -15.11
C ARG A 15 5.09 18.45 -14.98
N VAL A 16 4.93 17.37 -15.75
CA VAL A 16 3.80 16.47 -15.61
C VAL A 16 3.98 15.61 -14.36
N PHE A 17 3.03 15.70 -13.44
CA PHE A 17 2.90 14.79 -12.30
C PHE A 17 2.00 13.61 -12.69
N VAL A 18 2.51 12.39 -12.50
CA VAL A 18 1.77 11.16 -12.79
C VAL A 18 1.57 10.37 -11.49
N ASP A 19 0.31 10.09 -11.16
CA ASP A 19 -0.06 9.16 -10.10
C ASP A 19 -0.17 7.75 -10.66
N LEU A 20 0.82 6.90 -10.33
CA LEU A 20 0.90 5.53 -10.82
C LEU A 20 -0.27 4.65 -10.36
N ALA A 21 -0.86 4.92 -9.19
CA ALA A 21 -2.03 4.17 -8.72
C ALA A 21 -3.27 4.54 -9.55
N SER A 22 -3.42 5.82 -9.88
CA SER A 22 -4.48 6.30 -10.78
C SER A 22 -4.32 5.74 -12.19
N GLU A 23 -3.11 5.78 -12.77
CA GLU A 23 -2.84 5.17 -14.08
C GLU A 23 -3.11 3.66 -14.09
N TRP A 24 -2.76 2.95 -13.01
CA TRP A 24 -3.08 1.55 -12.86
C TRP A 24 -4.60 1.29 -12.82
N LYS A 25 -5.34 2.11 -12.06
CA LYS A 25 -6.80 2.01 -11.99
C LYS A 25 -7.44 2.30 -13.35
N LEU A 26 -6.93 3.27 -14.11
CA LEU A 26 -7.37 3.55 -15.48
C LEU A 26 -7.10 2.37 -16.43
N LEU A 27 -5.91 1.76 -16.33
CA LEU A 27 -5.50 0.66 -17.19
C LEU A 27 -6.25 -0.66 -16.90
N THR A 28 -6.53 -0.95 -15.64
CA THR A 28 -6.99 -2.29 -15.20
C THR A 28 -8.36 -2.30 -14.54
N GLY A 29 -8.86 -1.14 -14.10
CA GLY A 29 -10.03 -1.05 -13.25
C GLY A 29 -9.81 -1.58 -11.82
N LEU A 30 -8.58 -1.94 -11.43
CA LEU A 30 -8.27 -2.53 -10.13
C LEU A 30 -7.47 -1.57 -9.23
N PRO A 31 -7.61 -1.66 -7.89
CA PRO A 31 -6.68 -1.02 -6.95
C PRO A 31 -5.25 -1.59 -7.08
N PHE A 32 -4.26 -0.87 -6.54
CA PHE A 32 -2.86 -1.28 -6.52
C PHE A 32 -2.39 -1.56 -5.08
N ILE A 33 -1.69 -2.68 -4.86
CA ILE A 33 -1.04 -2.98 -3.57
C ILE A 33 0.44 -2.62 -3.68
N PHE A 34 0.86 -1.57 -2.97
CA PHE A 34 2.26 -1.15 -2.92
C PHE A 34 3.11 -2.00 -1.96
N ALA A 35 2.52 -2.44 -0.85
CA ALA A 35 3.24 -3.18 0.17
C ALA A 35 2.32 -4.14 0.93
N VAL A 36 2.91 -5.22 1.43
CA VAL A 36 2.27 -6.17 2.36
C VAL A 36 3.26 -6.52 3.47
N TRP A 37 2.72 -6.86 4.64
CA TRP A 37 3.50 -7.52 5.68
C TRP A 37 3.55 -9.02 5.40
N THR A 38 4.76 -9.59 5.34
CA THR A 38 4.96 -11.02 5.07
C THR A 38 6.08 -11.57 5.95
N GLY A 39 6.06 -12.88 6.19
CA GLY A 39 7.07 -13.57 6.98
C GLY A 39 6.93 -15.09 6.87
N PRO A 40 7.89 -15.86 7.41
CA PRO A 40 7.80 -17.31 7.43
C PRO A 40 6.55 -17.78 8.18
N LYS A 41 5.79 -18.73 7.63
CA LYS A 41 4.55 -19.24 8.26
C LYS A 41 4.77 -19.70 9.71
N SER A 42 5.93 -20.29 10.02
CA SER A 42 6.28 -20.74 11.37
C SER A 42 6.49 -19.61 12.39
N GLN A 43 6.68 -18.37 11.93
CA GLN A 43 6.88 -17.19 12.79
C GLN A 43 5.61 -16.32 12.88
N LEU A 44 4.64 -16.50 11.98
CA LEU A 44 3.36 -15.78 11.98
C LEU A 44 2.39 -16.39 13.01
N THR A 45 2.70 -16.21 14.28
CA THR A 45 1.88 -16.70 15.39
C THR A 45 0.64 -15.83 15.61
N GLU A 46 -0.42 -16.44 16.19
CA GLU A 46 -1.64 -15.71 16.55
C GLU A 46 -1.37 -14.57 17.55
N ALA A 47 -0.40 -14.73 18.45
CA ALA A 47 0.01 -13.68 19.38
C ALA A 47 0.63 -12.48 18.65
N LEU A 48 1.49 -12.72 17.66
CA LEU A 48 2.06 -11.67 16.82
C LEU A 48 0.96 -10.95 16.02
N HIS A 49 0.05 -11.72 15.42
CA HIS A 49 -1.08 -11.16 14.68
C HIS A 49 -1.95 -10.25 15.56
N LYS A 50 -2.35 -10.70 16.74
CA LYS A 50 -3.10 -9.89 17.72
C LYS A 50 -2.34 -8.63 18.11
N ARG A 51 -1.02 -8.74 18.36
CA ARG A 51 -0.21 -7.58 18.76
C ARG A 51 -0.12 -6.53 17.64
N LEU A 52 0.10 -6.95 16.40
CA LEU A 52 0.14 -6.06 15.24
C LEU A 52 -1.23 -5.42 14.99
N ARG A 53 -2.32 -6.21 15.10
CA ARG A 53 -3.69 -5.71 14.96
C ARG A 53 -4.00 -4.65 16.01
N GLN A 54 -3.63 -4.90 17.26
CA GLN A 54 -3.81 -3.96 18.36
C GLN A 54 -3.01 -2.68 18.14
N ALA A 55 -1.74 -2.78 17.73
CA ALA A 55 -0.90 -1.62 17.43
C ALA A 55 -1.48 -0.77 16.28
N TYR A 56 -2.03 -1.41 15.25
CA TYR A 56 -2.73 -0.73 14.17
C TYR A 56 -3.95 0.04 14.68
N LEU A 57 -4.81 -0.59 15.49
CA LEU A 57 -5.98 0.09 16.07
C LEU A 57 -5.58 1.25 16.99
N GLU A 58 -4.54 1.07 17.80
CA GLU A 58 -3.97 2.13 18.64
C GLU A 58 -3.46 3.31 17.79
N SER A 59 -2.76 3.04 16.68
CA SER A 59 -2.29 4.11 15.79
C SER A 59 -3.43 4.89 15.13
N ARG A 60 -4.56 4.23 14.84
CA ARG A 60 -5.74 4.89 14.28
C ARG A 60 -6.38 5.84 15.28
N ALA A 61 -6.37 5.50 16.56
CA ALA A 61 -6.85 6.39 17.62
C ALA A 61 -5.95 7.63 17.83
N LEU A 62 -4.71 7.58 17.36
CA LEU A 62 -3.71 8.65 17.45
C LEU A 62 -3.49 9.38 16.11
N SER A 63 -4.36 9.18 15.11
CA SER A 63 -4.13 9.69 13.74
C SER A 63 -3.92 11.20 13.69
N PHE A 64 -4.67 11.96 14.50
CA PHE A 64 -4.52 13.40 14.63
C PHE A 64 -3.10 13.81 15.05
N ASP A 65 -2.55 13.20 16.10
CA ASP A 65 -1.19 13.51 16.55
C ASP A 65 -0.15 13.10 15.51
N LEU A 66 -0.34 11.93 14.86
CA LEU A 66 0.55 11.48 13.78
C LEU A 66 0.58 12.48 12.62
N VAL A 67 -0.59 12.97 12.20
CA VAL A 67 -0.74 13.97 11.13
C VAL A 67 -0.04 15.28 11.53
N ARG A 68 -0.24 15.76 12.75
CA ARG A 68 0.40 16.97 13.27
C ARG A 68 1.92 16.87 13.30
N TYR A 69 2.46 15.77 13.83
CA TYR A 69 3.92 15.54 13.85
C TYR A 69 4.48 15.41 12.43
N ALA A 70 3.79 14.70 11.53
CA ALA A 70 4.21 14.57 10.15
C ALA A 70 4.17 15.91 9.40
N GLY A 71 3.19 16.78 9.68
CA GLY A 71 3.12 18.13 9.12
C GLY A 71 4.34 18.98 9.50
N MET A 72 4.77 18.91 10.77
CA MET A 72 5.97 19.61 11.25
C MET A 72 7.27 19.13 10.57
N ASP A 73 7.40 17.83 10.31
CA ASP A 73 8.60 17.25 9.71
C ASP A 73 8.66 17.42 8.18
N THR A 74 7.50 17.32 7.52
CA THR A 74 7.43 17.26 6.06
C THR A 74 7.08 18.58 5.39
N GLY A 75 6.46 19.52 6.12
CA GLY A 75 5.95 20.79 5.59
C GLY A 75 4.63 20.68 4.82
N TRP A 76 4.00 19.51 4.79
CA TRP A 76 2.66 19.32 4.19
C TRP A 76 1.56 19.83 5.12
N SER A 77 0.42 20.21 4.52
CA SER A 77 -0.75 20.59 5.31
C SER A 77 -1.30 19.38 6.06
N GLU A 78 -1.75 19.59 7.31
CA GLU A 78 -2.38 18.52 8.10
C GLU A 78 -3.61 17.94 7.38
N ALA A 79 -4.36 18.77 6.65
CA ALA A 79 -5.51 18.34 5.86
C ALA A 79 -5.13 17.37 4.73
N ASP A 80 -4.05 17.66 3.98
CA ASP A 80 -3.57 16.77 2.92
C ASP A 80 -3.04 15.44 3.50
N LEU A 81 -2.33 15.50 4.63
CA LEU A 81 -1.81 14.32 5.30
C LEU A 81 -2.92 13.44 5.88
N ALA A 82 -3.93 14.05 6.51
CA ALA A 82 -5.10 13.33 7.01
C ALA A 82 -5.84 12.63 5.87
N ARG A 83 -6.13 13.35 4.77
CA ARG A 83 -6.76 12.77 3.58
C ARG A 83 -5.93 11.63 3.00
N TYR A 84 -4.61 11.78 2.92
CA TYR A 84 -3.72 10.73 2.42
C TYR A 84 -3.77 9.47 3.29
N LEU A 85 -3.67 9.64 4.61
CA LEU A 85 -3.63 8.52 5.56
C LEU A 85 -4.98 7.83 5.74
N GLU A 86 -6.07 8.59 5.74
CA GLU A 86 -7.39 8.08 6.14
C GLU A 86 -8.30 7.74 4.96
N GLU A 87 -8.13 8.39 3.80
CA GLU A 87 -9.01 8.24 2.64
C GLU A 87 -8.32 7.61 1.43
N ILE A 88 -7.05 7.95 1.18
CA ILE A 88 -6.33 7.48 -0.02
C ILE A 88 -5.70 6.10 0.22
N ILE A 89 -5.04 5.89 1.36
CA ILE A 89 -4.39 4.61 1.66
C ILE A 89 -5.40 3.60 2.21
N ILE A 90 -5.47 2.43 1.57
CA ILE A 90 -6.19 1.27 2.09
C ILE A 90 -5.21 0.39 2.86
N HIS A 91 -5.25 0.47 4.19
CA HIS A 91 -4.40 -0.35 5.07
C HIS A 91 -4.88 -1.80 5.22
N GLU A 92 -6.17 -2.05 4.99
CA GLU A 92 -6.79 -3.37 5.10
C GLU A 92 -7.23 -3.83 3.71
N PRO A 93 -6.37 -4.54 2.95
CA PRO A 93 -6.67 -4.93 1.58
C PRO A 93 -7.83 -5.92 1.55
N ASN A 94 -8.80 -5.65 0.67
CA ASN A 94 -9.94 -6.53 0.42
C ASN A 94 -9.69 -7.46 -0.78
N ALA A 95 -10.67 -8.29 -1.14
CA ALA A 95 -10.56 -9.21 -2.28
C ALA A 95 -10.27 -8.49 -3.62
N GLU A 96 -10.74 -7.26 -3.82
CA GLU A 96 -10.44 -6.48 -5.03
C GLU A 96 -8.98 -6.01 -5.06
N CYS A 97 -8.43 -5.64 -3.90
CA CYS A 97 -6.99 -5.34 -3.73
C CYS A 97 -6.12 -6.52 -4.16
N PHE A 98 -6.49 -7.72 -3.74
CA PHE A 98 -5.76 -8.93 -4.11
C PHE A 98 -5.89 -9.31 -5.59
N LYS A 99 -7.03 -9.01 -6.24
CA LYS A 99 -7.14 -9.12 -7.71
C LYS A 99 -6.13 -8.19 -8.40
N GLY A 100 -5.98 -6.96 -7.90
CA GLY A 100 -4.97 -6.01 -8.37
C GLY A 100 -3.55 -6.55 -8.25
N LEU A 101 -3.20 -7.13 -7.10
CA LEU A 101 -1.88 -7.74 -6.89
C LEU A 101 -1.62 -8.92 -7.83
N LEU A 102 -2.61 -9.79 -8.04
CA LEU A 102 -2.49 -10.92 -8.98
C LEU A 102 -2.29 -10.44 -10.42
N GLU A 103 -3.04 -9.42 -10.85
CA GLU A 103 -2.89 -8.84 -12.18
C GLU A 103 -1.51 -8.19 -12.37
N PHE A 104 -0.99 -7.51 -11.34
CA PHE A 104 0.37 -6.99 -11.35
C PHE A 104 1.40 -8.11 -11.47
N ALA A 105 1.28 -9.17 -10.67
CA ALA A 105 2.20 -10.31 -10.71
C ALA A 105 2.19 -11.01 -12.08
N ARG A 106 1.01 -11.16 -12.71
CA ARG A 106 0.86 -11.72 -14.06
C ARG A 106 1.61 -10.89 -15.10
N ARG A 107 1.36 -9.58 -15.16
CA ARG A 107 2.03 -8.67 -16.11
C ARG A 107 3.54 -8.60 -15.88
N ALA A 108 3.97 -8.54 -14.62
CA ALA A 108 5.39 -8.53 -14.29
C ALA A 108 6.08 -9.84 -14.71
N ALA A 109 5.41 -10.99 -14.59
CA ALA A 109 5.93 -12.28 -15.05
C ALA A 109 5.98 -12.38 -16.58
N GLU A 110 5.02 -11.80 -17.31
CA GLU A 110 5.04 -11.73 -18.78
C GLU A 110 6.19 -10.87 -19.32
N LEU A 111 6.64 -9.89 -18.52
CA LEU A 111 7.79 -9.04 -18.81
C LEU A 111 9.10 -9.59 -18.23
N ASP A 112 9.10 -10.81 -17.66
CA ASP A 112 10.25 -11.44 -17.00
C ASP A 112 10.88 -10.59 -15.86
N LEU A 113 10.10 -9.69 -15.25
CA LEU A 113 10.52 -8.87 -14.10
C LEU A 113 10.46 -9.64 -12.78
N VAL A 114 9.64 -10.70 -12.75
CA VAL A 114 9.51 -11.63 -11.63
C VAL A 114 9.43 -13.06 -12.18
N PRO A 115 9.73 -14.09 -11.37
CA PRO A 115 9.56 -15.48 -11.80
C PRO A 115 8.11 -15.76 -12.21
N LYS A 116 7.90 -16.64 -13.20
CA LYS A 116 6.56 -17.05 -13.64
C LYS A 116 5.70 -17.65 -12.52
N SER A 117 6.34 -18.23 -11.51
CA SER A 117 5.69 -18.74 -10.29
C SER A 117 5.22 -17.64 -9.32
N ALA A 118 5.40 -16.35 -9.63
CA ALA A 118 5.02 -15.26 -8.72
C ALA A 118 3.51 -15.26 -8.45
N VAL A 119 2.69 -15.55 -9.47
CA VAL A 119 1.24 -15.66 -9.34
C VAL A 119 0.88 -16.79 -8.37
N ASP A 120 1.46 -17.98 -8.56
CA ASP A 120 1.22 -19.14 -7.69
C ASP A 120 1.58 -18.84 -6.24
N LYS A 121 2.73 -18.18 -6.00
CA LYS A 121 3.15 -17.79 -4.65
C LYS A 121 2.17 -16.82 -3.97
N VAL A 122 1.58 -15.89 -4.72
CA VAL A 122 0.55 -14.98 -4.19
C VAL A 122 -0.72 -15.77 -3.86
N LEU A 123 -1.17 -16.65 -4.75
CA LEU A 123 -2.33 -17.51 -4.53
C LEU A 123 -2.15 -18.41 -3.29
N ASP A 124 -0.99 -19.05 -3.14
CA ASP A 124 -0.65 -19.91 -2.01
C ASP A 124 -0.62 -19.14 -0.68
N ALA A 125 -0.16 -17.88 -0.70
CA ALA A 125 -0.16 -17.02 0.46
C ALA A 125 -1.57 -16.62 0.90
N MET A 126 -2.49 -16.43 -0.06
CA MET A 126 -3.90 -16.09 0.23
C MET A 126 -4.75 -17.32 0.61
N GLY A 127 -4.48 -18.49 0.04
CA GLY A 127 -5.23 -19.73 0.29
C GLY A 127 -4.94 -20.40 1.63
N GLY A 128 -3.89 -19.97 2.34
CA GLY A 128 -3.49 -20.54 3.64
C GLY A 128 -4.33 -20.12 4.85
N GLY A 129 -5.45 -19.39 4.64
CA GLY A 129 -6.26 -18.77 5.70
C GLY A 129 -7.45 -19.58 6.23
N THR A 130 -7.61 -20.85 5.85
CA THR A 130 -8.65 -21.72 6.41
C THR A 130 -8.05 -23.00 6.99
N ALA A 131 -7.75 -22.97 8.28
CA ALA A 131 -7.71 -24.12 9.18
C ALA A 131 -7.85 -23.62 10.63
#